data_AF-A0AAW2QZ49-F1
#
_entry.id   AF-A0AAW2QZ49-F1
#
_cell.length_a   1.000
_cell.length_b   1.000
_cell.length_c   1.000
_cell.angle_alpha   90.00
_cell.angle_beta   90.00
_cell.angle_gamma   90.00
#
_symmetry.space_group_name_H-M   'P 1'
#
loop_
_entity.id
_entity.type
_entity.pdbx_description
1 polymer ?
#
loop_
_entity_poly.entity_id
_entity_poly.type
_entity_poly.pdbx_seq_one_letter_code
_entity_poly.pdbx_strand_id
1 'polypeptide(L)'
;MVVLSVSSVLGQGGQPETISEALLHCLEHTCSPTYRHMGGLQFGLRLIDDVIHLLYLGSSALVCLLCDMQKLIQAAEKELKSEKLHKSKRAELKSKLRSAERKVYFMMCWVHEQPSEAWSSLAAIVNTEKSSAVVFADSKKSTLRMQEKTERSGKPLIKEVK
;
A
#
# COMPACT_ATOMS: atom_id res chain seq x y z
N MET A 1 12.78 5.89 8.10
CA MET A 1 11.71 6.55 7.31
C MET A 1 10.79 5.50 6.72
N VAL A 2 9.73 5.15 7.44
CA VAL A 2 8.82 4.06 7.06
C VAL A 2 8.09 4.35 5.74
N VAL A 3 7.65 5.60 5.51
CA VAL A 3 6.92 5.95 4.28
C VAL A 3 7.73 5.70 2.99
N LEU A 4 9.05 5.96 3.02
CA LEU A 4 9.94 5.74 1.88
C LEU A 4 10.28 4.26 1.68
N SER A 5 10.18 3.42 2.72
CA SER A 5 10.37 1.97 2.56
C SER A 5 9.08 1.26 2.12
N VAL A 6 7.92 1.85 2.40
CA VAL A 6 6.61 1.29 2.03
C VAL A 6 6.20 1.70 0.62
N SER A 7 6.45 2.96 0.24
CA SER A 7 6.04 3.50 -1.06
C SER A 7 7.08 3.20 -2.14
N SER A 8 6.71 2.38 -3.13
CA SER A 8 7.51 2.15 -4.34
C SER A 8 7.75 3.47 -5.10
N VAL A 9 6.72 4.31 -5.19
CA VAL A 9 6.76 5.61 -5.89
C VAL A 9 7.69 6.60 -5.18
N LEU A 10 7.50 6.84 -3.88
CA LEU A 10 8.29 7.84 -3.17
C LEU A 10 9.73 7.37 -2.88
N GLY A 11 9.88 6.10 -2.52
CA GLY A 11 11.15 5.52 -2.09
C GLY A 11 12.09 5.11 -3.21
N GLN A 12 11.58 4.30 -4.15
CA GLN A 12 12.40 3.67 -5.20
C GLN A 12 12.17 4.27 -6.59
N GLY A 13 11.19 5.18 -6.73
CA GLY A 13 10.81 5.70 -8.05
C GLY A 13 10.12 4.66 -8.92
N GLY A 14 9.49 3.66 -8.30
CA GLY A 14 8.61 2.74 -9.01
C GLY A 14 7.49 3.50 -9.70
N GLN A 15 7.13 3.02 -10.89
CA GLN A 15 6.05 3.55 -11.70
C GLN A 15 5.15 2.35 -12.03
N PRO A 16 4.18 2.03 -11.16
CA PRO A 16 3.24 0.94 -11.44
C PRO A 16 2.57 1.19 -12.78
N GLU A 17 2.56 0.20 -13.66
CA GLU A 17 1.98 0.31 -15.00
C GLU A 17 0.46 0.18 -14.95
N THR A 18 -0.05 -0.53 -13.94
CA THR A 18 -1.49 -0.78 -13.76
C THR A 18 -1.95 -0.56 -12.32
N ILE A 19 -3.24 -0.29 -12.15
CA ILE A 19 -3.88 -0.18 -10.83
C ILE A 19 -3.80 -1.52 -10.10
N SER A 20 -3.97 -2.63 -10.80
CA SER A 20 -3.88 -3.98 -10.23
C SER A 20 -2.50 -4.27 -9.64
N GLU A 21 -1.43 -3.91 -10.36
CA GLU A 21 -0.06 -4.01 -9.88
C GLU A 21 0.17 -3.16 -8.63
N ALA A 22 -0.29 -1.90 -8.65
CA ALA A 22 -0.17 -1.00 -7.51
C ALA A 22 -0.88 -1.56 -6.26
N LEU A 23 -2.10 -2.10 -6.43
CA LEU A 23 -2.86 -2.70 -5.34
C LEU A 23 -2.21 -3.98 -4.82
N LEU A 24 -1.73 -4.86 -5.70
CA LEU A 24 -1.08 -6.10 -5.31
C LEU A 24 0.18 -5.81 -4.49
N HIS A 25 1.03 -4.89 -4.94
CA HIS A 25 2.23 -4.48 -4.21
C HIS A 25 1.87 -3.93 -2.81
N CYS A 26 0.82 -3.10 -2.69
CA CYS A 26 0.34 -2.61 -1.40
C CYS A 26 -0.14 -3.76 -0.49
N LEU A 27 -0.93 -4.69 -1.02
CA LEU A 27 -1.44 -5.84 -0.26
C LEU A 27 -0.31 -6.76 0.20
N GLU A 28 0.64 -7.08 -0.67
CA GLU A 28 1.83 -7.86 -0.33
C GLU A 28 2.60 -7.20 0.81
N HIS A 29 2.76 -5.88 0.76
CA HIS A 29 3.44 -5.15 1.82
C HIS A 29 2.69 -5.24 3.16
N THR A 30 1.36 -5.08 3.17
CA THR A 30 0.55 -5.23 4.39
C THR A 30 0.50 -6.68 4.91
N CYS A 31 0.76 -7.67 4.05
CA CYS A 31 0.88 -9.08 4.43
C CYS A 31 2.29 -9.47 4.88
N SER A 32 3.27 -8.57 4.77
CA SER A 32 4.65 -8.83 5.17
C SER A 32 4.78 -9.04 6.69
N PRO A 33 5.86 -9.69 7.18
CA PRO A 33 6.09 -9.89 8.60
C PRO A 33 6.03 -8.61 9.44
N THR A 34 6.42 -7.47 8.85
CA THR A 34 6.40 -6.15 9.48
C THR A 34 4.99 -5.75 9.93
N TYR A 35 3.97 -6.06 9.14
CA TYR A 35 2.58 -5.64 9.36
C TYR A 35 1.65 -6.80 9.73
N ARG A 36 2.18 -8.02 9.87
CA ARG A 36 1.41 -9.23 10.22
C ARG A 36 0.53 -9.05 11.47
N HIS A 37 1.06 -8.35 12.48
CA HIS A 37 0.36 -8.08 13.74
C HIS A 37 -0.82 -7.11 13.59
N MET A 38 -0.91 -6.37 12.48
CA MET A 38 -1.96 -5.37 12.23
C MET A 38 -3.21 -5.95 11.56
N GLY A 39 -3.22 -7.26 11.22
CA GLY A 39 -4.37 -7.93 10.61
C GLY A 39 -4.15 -8.41 9.17
N GLY A 40 -2.93 -8.28 8.63
CA GLY A 40 -2.52 -8.83 7.33
C GLY A 40 -3.43 -8.35 6.18
N LEU A 41 -3.93 -9.30 5.38
CA LEU A 41 -4.76 -8.99 4.20
C LEU A 41 -6.00 -8.15 4.55
N GLN A 42 -6.67 -8.43 5.67
CA GLN A 42 -7.88 -7.68 6.06
C GLN A 42 -7.56 -6.22 6.40
N PHE A 43 -6.39 -5.97 6.99
CA PHE A 43 -5.91 -4.62 7.21
C PHE A 43 -5.62 -3.91 5.88
N GLY A 44 -4.92 -4.57 4.96
CA GLY A 44 -4.66 -4.02 3.63
C GLY A 44 -5.92 -3.69 2.84
N LEU A 45 -6.93 -4.57 2.86
CA LEU A 45 -8.22 -4.31 2.20
C LEU A 45 -8.94 -3.09 2.78
N ARG A 46 -8.93 -2.92 4.10
CA ARG A 46 -9.52 -1.74 4.76
C ARG A 46 -8.77 -0.44 4.42
N LEU A 47 -7.44 -0.48 4.33
CA LEU A 47 -6.68 0.69 3.86
C LEU A 47 -7.07 1.06 2.42
N ILE A 48 -7.32 0.08 1.55
CA ILE A 48 -7.80 0.34 0.18
C ILE A 48 -9.20 0.93 0.22
N ASP A 49 -10.09 0.47 1.11
CA ASP A 49 -11.38 1.11 1.33
C ASP A 49 -11.23 2.57 1.71
N ASP A 50 -10.35 2.91 2.66
CA ASP A 50 -10.11 4.30 3.04
C ASP A 50 -9.60 5.14 1.85
N VAL A 51 -8.73 4.58 0.99
CA VAL A 51 -8.27 5.23 -0.25
C VAL A 51 -9.43 5.47 -1.22
N ILE A 52 -10.33 4.50 -1.40
CA ILE A 52 -11.52 4.64 -2.24
C ILE A 52 -12.41 5.80 -1.73
N HIS A 53 -12.61 5.89 -0.41
CA HIS A 53 -13.37 7.00 0.17
C HIS A 53 -12.68 8.35 -0.05
N LEU A 54 -11.36 8.42 0.11
CA LEU A 54 -10.59 9.64 -0.18
C LEU A 54 -10.73 10.08 -1.64
N LEU A 55 -10.73 9.13 -2.58
CA LEU A 55 -10.96 9.42 -4.00
C LEU A 55 -12.39 9.96 -4.23
N TYR A 56 -13.42 9.40 -3.60
CA TYR A 56 -14.78 9.93 -3.71
C TYR A 56 -14.94 11.33 -3.13
N LEU A 57 -14.14 11.71 -2.13
CA LEU A 57 -14.11 13.08 -1.60
C LEU A 57 -13.48 14.10 -2.57
N GLY A 58 -12.78 13.62 -3.61
CA GLY A 58 -12.30 14.43 -4.73
C GLY A 58 -11.07 15.30 -4.43
N SER A 59 -10.80 16.27 -5.32
CA SER A 59 -9.54 17.02 -5.37
C SER A 59 -9.14 17.63 -4.02
N SER A 60 -10.08 18.26 -3.31
CA SER A 60 -9.77 18.95 -2.04
C SER A 60 -9.24 18.00 -0.97
N ALA A 61 -9.83 16.80 -0.84
CA ALA A 61 -9.36 15.81 0.12
C ALA A 61 -7.99 15.24 -0.26
N LEU A 62 -7.75 15.01 -1.56
CA LEU A 62 -6.47 14.53 -2.07
C LEU A 62 -5.36 15.58 -1.89
N VAL A 63 -5.65 16.86 -2.12
CA VAL A 63 -4.71 17.96 -1.86
C VAL A 63 -4.38 18.04 -0.37
N CYS A 64 -5.38 17.96 0.51
CA CYS A 64 -5.15 17.93 1.96
C CYS A 64 -4.24 16.76 2.37
N LEU A 65 -4.52 15.53 1.88
CA LEU A 65 -3.70 14.35 2.11
C LEU A 65 -2.25 14.57 1.67
N LEU A 66 -2.04 15.10 0.47
CA LEU A 66 -0.71 15.34 -0.08
C LEU A 66 0.02 16.47 0.66
N CYS A 67 -0.67 17.52 1.08
CA CYS A 67 -0.11 18.57 1.95
C CYS A 67 0.37 17.98 3.28
N ASP A 68 -0.41 17.10 3.90
CA ASP A 68 -0.02 16.46 5.16
C ASP A 68 1.18 15.51 4.96
N MET A 69 1.22 14.76 3.86
CA MET A 69 2.41 13.99 3.48
C MET A 69 3.65 14.87 3.27
N GLN A 70 3.50 16.04 2.64
CA GLN A 70 4.59 17.00 2.48
C GLN A 70 5.11 17.49 3.84
N LYS A 71 4.21 17.84 4.77
CA LYS A 71 4.58 18.26 6.13
C LYS A 71 5.32 17.16 6.88
N LEU A 72 4.90 15.89 6.76
CA LEU A 72 5.59 14.74 7.35
C LEU A 72 7.01 14.58 6.81
N ILE A 73 7.20 14.73 5.50
CA ILE A 73 8.52 14.68 4.86
C ILE A 73 9.40 15.84 5.35
N GLN A 74 8.87 17.05 5.43
CA GLN A 74 9.59 18.23 5.94
C GLN A 74 9.96 18.09 7.42
N ALA A 75 9.08 17.52 8.23
CA ALA A 75 9.35 17.22 9.64
C ALA A 75 10.50 16.21 9.77
N ALA A 76 10.45 15.12 9.01
CA ALA A 76 11.53 14.12 8.99
C ALA A 76 12.88 14.72 8.54
N GLU A 77 12.89 15.67 7.60
CA GLU A 77 14.13 16.36 7.22
C GLU A 77 14.67 17.27 8.34
N LYS A 78 13.79 17.92 9.11
CA LYS A 78 14.21 18.71 10.28
C LYS A 78 14.82 17.81 11.35
N GLU A 79 14.19 16.68 11.66
CA GLU A 79 14.68 15.69 12.63
C GLU A 79 16.04 15.09 12.23
N LEU A 80 16.22 14.84 10.93
CA LEU A 80 17.49 14.31 10.40
C LEU A 80 18.70 15.25 10.63
N LYS A 81 18.46 16.57 10.75
CA LYS A 81 19.52 17.55 11.07
C LYS A 81 20.02 17.39 12.50
N SER A 82 19.13 17.07 13.44
CA SER A 82 19.46 16.84 14.85
C SER A 82 20.00 15.44 15.15
N GLU A 83 19.69 14.45 14.30
CA GLU A 83 20.06 13.05 14.54
C GLU A 83 21.55 12.80 14.32
N LYS A 84 22.25 12.16 15.28
CA LYS A 84 23.68 11.84 15.18
C LYS A 84 23.94 10.70 14.18
N LEU A 85 24.07 11.04 12.90
CA LEU A 85 24.37 10.12 11.81
C LEU A 85 25.70 10.46 11.13
N HIS A 86 26.36 9.45 10.57
CA HIS A 86 27.50 9.66 9.66
C HIS A 86 27.10 10.62 8.52
N LYS A 87 28.02 11.53 8.17
CA LYS A 87 27.77 12.60 7.18
C LYS A 87 27.25 12.08 5.84
N SER A 88 27.82 10.98 5.34
CA SER A 88 27.40 10.33 4.09
C SER A 88 25.97 9.80 4.16
N LYS A 89 25.65 9.01 5.19
CA LYS A 89 24.31 8.47 5.44
C LYS A 89 23.26 9.57 5.62
N ARG A 90 23.61 10.65 6.33
CA ARG A 90 22.74 11.83 6.47
C ARG A 90 22.47 12.49 5.12
N ALA A 91 23.49 12.69 4.29
CA ALA A 91 23.35 13.29 2.96
C ALA A 91 22.46 12.43 2.05
N GLU A 92 22.62 11.11 2.08
CA GLU A 92 21.80 10.16 1.34
C GLU A 92 20.32 10.20 1.77
N LEU A 93 20.04 10.17 3.07
CA LEU A 93 18.65 10.26 3.57
C LEU A 93 18.02 11.60 3.21
N LYS A 94 18.79 12.70 3.31
CA LYS A 94 18.33 14.03 2.93
C LYS A 94 17.99 14.11 1.44
N SER A 95 18.78 13.51 0.55
CA SER A 95 18.49 13.52 -0.88
C SER A 95 17.24 12.71 -1.21
N LYS A 96 17.03 11.56 -0.55
CA LYS A 96 15.81 10.75 -0.66
C LYS A 96 14.57 11.53 -0.20
N LEU A 97 14.65 12.21 0.94
CA LEU A 97 13.61 13.09 1.46
C LEU A 97 13.22 14.20 0.47
N ARG A 98 14.21 14.90 -0.09
CA ARG A 98 13.99 15.96 -1.08
C ARG A 98 13.41 15.42 -2.39
N SER A 99 13.80 14.21 -2.79
CA SER A 99 13.21 13.53 -3.94
C SER A 99 11.72 13.25 -3.70
N ALA A 100 11.37 12.69 -2.55
CA ALA A 100 9.98 12.42 -2.18
C ALA A 100 9.13 13.69 -2.06
N GLU A 101 9.67 14.76 -1.44
CA GLU A 101 8.99 16.06 -1.33
C GLU A 101 8.62 16.62 -2.71
N ARG A 102 9.54 16.56 -3.68
CA ARG A 102 9.28 16.99 -5.06
C ARG A 102 8.21 16.14 -5.74
N LYS A 103 8.25 14.81 -5.57
CA LYS A 103 7.21 13.91 -6.11
C LYS A 103 5.82 14.26 -5.56
N VAL A 104 5.71 14.49 -4.25
CA VAL A 104 4.45 14.91 -3.63
C VAL A 104 3.98 16.24 -4.20
N TYR A 105 4.88 17.21 -4.39
CA TYR A 105 4.54 18.47 -5.05
C TYR A 105 3.99 18.29 -6.47
N PHE A 106 4.64 17.46 -7.30
CA PHE A 106 4.15 17.14 -8.64
C PHE A 106 2.77 16.46 -8.60
N MET A 107 2.55 15.54 -7.66
CA MET A 107 1.24 14.91 -7.47
C MET A 107 0.17 15.94 -7.10
N MET A 108 0.47 16.91 -6.24
CA MET A 108 -0.47 17.98 -5.89
C MET A 108 -0.87 18.81 -7.11
N CYS A 109 0.11 19.24 -7.91
CA CYS A 109 -0.18 19.97 -9.16
C CYS A 109 -1.04 19.12 -10.11
N TRP A 110 -0.67 17.85 -10.29
CA TRP A 110 -1.41 16.92 -11.15
C TRP A 110 -2.86 16.74 -10.69
N VAL A 111 -3.10 16.61 -9.38
CA VAL A 111 -4.45 16.54 -8.79
C VAL A 111 -5.25 17.80 -9.08
N HIS A 112 -4.64 18.99 -9.01
CA HIS A 112 -5.34 20.24 -9.33
C HIS A 112 -5.76 20.36 -10.80
N GLU A 113 -5.04 19.71 -11.70
CA GLU A 113 -5.30 19.76 -13.14
C GLU A 113 -6.36 18.74 -13.61
N GLN A 114 -6.75 17.78 -12.77
CA GLN A 114 -7.74 16.77 -13.16
C GLN A 114 -9.18 17.33 -13.08
N PRO A 115 -10.08 16.88 -13.99
CA PRO A 115 -11.50 17.16 -13.87
C PRO A 115 -12.09 16.47 -12.63
N SER A 116 -13.14 17.04 -12.05
CA SER A 116 -13.78 16.53 -10.82
C SER A 116 -14.19 15.06 -10.90
N GLU A 117 -14.67 14.64 -12.06
CA GLU A 117 -15.21 13.32 -12.37
C GLU A 117 -14.10 12.25 -12.44
N ALA A 118 -12.85 12.67 -12.62
CA ALA A 118 -11.71 11.76 -12.67
C ALA A 118 -11.60 10.95 -11.36
N TRP A 119 -11.89 11.57 -10.22
CA TRP A 119 -11.73 10.92 -8.92
C TRP A 119 -12.80 9.88 -8.62
N SER A 120 -14.06 10.19 -8.93
CA SER A 120 -15.14 9.20 -8.86
C SER A 120 -14.92 8.03 -9.82
N SER A 121 -14.39 8.31 -11.02
CA SER A 121 -14.07 7.28 -12.01
C SER A 121 -12.92 6.40 -11.53
N LEU A 122 -11.86 6.99 -10.99
CA LEU A 122 -10.73 6.27 -10.43
C LEU A 122 -11.14 5.45 -9.20
N ALA A 123 -11.99 5.99 -8.32
CA ALA A 123 -12.53 5.26 -7.16
C ALA A 123 -13.30 4.00 -7.60
N ALA A 124 -14.13 4.11 -8.64
CA ALA A 124 -14.88 2.97 -9.19
C ALA A 124 -13.94 1.90 -9.77
N ILE A 125 -12.88 2.30 -10.48
CA ILE A 125 -11.88 1.36 -11.03
C ILE A 125 -11.13 0.66 -9.90
N VAL A 126 -10.63 1.42 -8.91
CA VAL A 126 -9.92 0.86 -7.75
C VAL A 126 -10.81 -0.11 -6.97
N ASN A 127 -12.09 0.22 -6.78
CA ASN A 127 -13.04 -0.67 -6.12
C ASN A 127 -13.29 -1.97 -6.91
N THR A 128 -13.34 -1.88 -8.24
CA THR A 128 -13.49 -3.04 -9.13
C THR A 128 -12.26 -3.95 -9.03
N GLU A 129 -11.05 -3.40 -9.15
CA GLU A 129 -9.80 -4.15 -9.03
C GLU A 129 -9.64 -4.79 -7.65
N LYS A 130 -9.97 -4.05 -6.57
CA LYS A 130 -9.99 -4.57 -5.20
C LYS A 130 -10.93 -5.78 -5.09
N SER A 131 -12.13 -5.68 -5.66
CA SER A 131 -13.12 -6.76 -5.62
C SER A 131 -12.63 -8.01 -6.35
N SER A 132 -12.00 -7.84 -7.52
CA SER A 132 -11.36 -8.93 -8.27
C SER A 132 -10.26 -9.62 -7.44
N ALA A 133 -9.43 -8.85 -6.74
CA ALA A 133 -8.39 -9.39 -5.86
C ALA A 133 -8.98 -10.21 -4.68
N VAL A 134 -10.08 -9.75 -4.09
CA VAL A 134 -10.77 -10.48 -3.01
C VAL A 134 -11.37 -11.79 -3.52
N VAL A 135 -12.08 -11.76 -4.64
CA VAL A 135 -12.67 -12.96 -5.25
C VAL A 135 -11.60 -14.01 -5.58
N PHE A 136 -10.45 -13.58 -6.09
CA PHE A 136 -9.33 -14.46 -6.37
C PHE A 136 -8.74 -15.08 -5.08
N ALA A 137 -8.61 -14.30 -4.00
CA ALA A 137 -8.14 -14.79 -2.71
C ALA A 137 -9.10 -15.82 -2.09
N ASP A 138 -10.40 -15.57 -2.16
CA ASP A 138 -11.42 -16.50 -1.66
C ASP A 138 -11.52 -17.78 -2.50
N SER A 139 -11.35 -17.65 -3.82
CA SER A 139 -11.28 -18.80 -4.74
C SER A 139 -10.07 -19.69 -4.43
N LYS A 140 -8.89 -19.11 -4.22
CA LYS A 140 -7.71 -19.88 -3.79
C LYS A 140 -7.92 -20.55 -2.43
N LYS A 141 -8.55 -19.87 -1.49
CA LYS A 141 -8.85 -20.42 -0.16
C LYS A 141 -9.86 -21.57 -0.23
N SER A 142 -10.85 -21.51 -1.13
CA SER A 142 -11.80 -22.59 -1.35
C SER A 142 -11.14 -23.79 -2.05
N THR A 143 -10.28 -23.56 -3.06
CA THR A 143 -9.49 -24.61 -3.71
C THR A 143 -8.53 -25.30 -2.74
N LEU A 144 -7.82 -24.55 -1.88
CA LEU A 144 -6.94 -25.09 -0.84
C LEU A 144 -7.72 -25.91 0.19
N ARG A 145 -8.89 -25.45 0.64
CA ARG A 145 -9.78 -26.22 1.51
C ARG A 145 -10.30 -27.49 0.85
N MET A 146 -10.52 -27.46 -0.47
CA MET A 146 -10.94 -28.63 -1.24
C MET A 146 -9.79 -29.64 -1.37
N GLN A 147 -8.55 -29.18 -1.63
CA GLN A 147 -7.35 -30.02 -1.62
C GLN A 147 -7.05 -30.62 -0.24
N GLU A 148 -7.15 -29.86 0.86
CA GLU A 148 -6.99 -30.39 2.22
C GLU A 148 -8.03 -31.48 2.55
N LYS A 149 -9.28 -31.31 2.08
CA LYS A 149 -10.31 -32.35 2.23
C LYS A 149 -9.99 -33.61 1.42
N THR A 150 -9.47 -33.45 0.20
CA THR A 150 -9.07 -34.56 -0.66
C THR A 150 -7.83 -35.29 -0.09
N GLU A 151 -6.86 -34.57 0.48
CA GLU A 151 -5.68 -35.18 1.13
C GLU A 151 -6.01 -35.89 2.45
N ARG A 152 -7.00 -35.41 3.21
CA ARG A 152 -7.49 -36.11 4.42
C ARG A 152 -8.31 -37.36 4.11
N SER A 153 -8.82 -37.52 2.89
CA SER A 153 -9.56 -38.71 2.45
C SER A 153 -8.66 -39.90 2.10
N GLY A 154 -7.33 -39.70 2.03
CA GLY A 154 -6.38 -40.72 1.54
C GLY A 154 -5.39 -41.29 2.56
N LYS A 155 -5.42 -40.86 3.83
CA LYS A 155 -4.47 -41.35 4.85
C LYS A 155 -5.17 -42.32 5.81
N PRO A 156 -4.75 -43.60 5.91
CA PRO A 156 -5.28 -44.50 6.92
C PRO A 156 -4.90 -44.00 8.31
N LEU A 157 -5.91 -43.85 9.17
CA LEU A 157 -5.76 -43.52 10.59
C LEU A 157 -5.12 -44.72 11.32
N ILE A 158 -3.81 -44.68 11.51
CA ILE A 158 -3.15 -45.59 12.47
C ILE A 158 -3.56 -45.11 13.86
N LYS A 159 -4.33 -45.95 14.57
CA LYS A 159 -4.59 -45.83 16.00
C LYS A 159 -3.76 -46.90 16.72
N GLU A 160 -3.00 -46.50 17.72
CA GLU A 160 -2.33 -47.44 18.62
C GLU A 160 -3.37 -48.20 19.45
N VAL A 161 -3.15 -49.50 19.61
CA VAL A 161 -3.90 -50.37 20.51
C VAL A 161 -3.30 -50.25 21.91
N LYS A 162 -4.17 -50.17 22.92
CA LYS A 162 -3.87 -49.98 24.35
C LYS A 162 -2.73 -50.84 24.89
#